data_AF-Q4SDQ3-F1
#
_entry.id   AF-Q4SDQ3-F1
#
_cell.length_a   1.000
_cell.length_b   1.000
_cell.length_c   1.000
_cell.angle_alpha   90.00
_cell.angle_beta   90.00
_cell.angle_gamma   90.00
#
_symmetry.space_group_name_H-M   'P 1'
#
loop_
_entity.id
_entity.type
_entity.pdbx_description
1 polymer ?
#
loop_
_entity_poly.entity_id
_entity_poly.type
_entity_poly.pdbx_seq_one_letter_code
_entity_poly.pdbx_strand_id
1 'polypeptide(L)'
;MQHQALLDTLVLAEKGARLELLEPDKKTALLLTLSASEEGSVRIVVDELHPVRARYRVPDVVVEEAPCEQLRVQQHSEDSVVLSWSSGAYGVRVWRFPFRLEILCGEDVVVTFNSRGKLWFEPLQDPSGAAEKAKRCFQLGEE
;
A
#
# COMPACT_ATOMS: atom_id res chain seq x y z
N MET A 1 -5.25 12.85 -8.86
CA MET A 1 -5.43 11.70 -7.95
C MET A 1 -4.04 11.23 -7.51
N GLN A 2 -3.55 11.72 -6.37
CA GLN A 2 -2.26 11.30 -5.80
C GLN A 2 -2.52 10.82 -4.38
N HIS A 3 -2.04 9.62 -4.06
CA HIS A 3 -2.18 9.07 -2.72
C HIS A 3 -1.19 9.76 -1.76
N GLN A 4 -1.56 9.81 -0.49
CA GLN A 4 -0.74 10.28 0.62
C GLN A 4 -0.53 9.13 1.60
N ALA A 5 0.72 8.87 1.99
CA ALA A 5 1.03 7.94 3.07
C ALA A 5 0.96 8.64 4.43
N LEU A 6 0.26 8.04 5.40
CA LEU A 6 0.20 8.50 6.79
C LEU A 6 1.34 7.86 7.59
N LEU A 7 2.48 8.54 7.67
CA LEU A 7 3.68 7.99 8.32
C LEU A 7 3.51 7.80 9.83
N ASP A 8 2.63 8.57 10.46
CA ASP A 8 2.21 8.47 11.86
C ASP A 8 1.43 7.19 12.19
N THR A 9 0.81 6.56 11.18
CA THR A 9 0.12 5.27 11.32
C THR A 9 1.06 4.07 11.16
N LEU A 10 2.37 4.29 11.02
CA LEU A 10 3.34 3.23 10.84
C LEU A 10 3.39 2.31 12.07
N VAL A 11 3.10 1.03 11.84
CA VAL A 11 3.22 -0.03 12.83
C VAL A 11 4.21 -1.08 12.32
N LEU A 12 5.27 -1.31 13.08
CA LEU A 12 6.16 -2.46 12.86
C LEU A 12 5.48 -3.72 13.40
N ALA A 13 5.37 -4.73 12.56
CA ALA A 13 4.84 -6.04 12.89
C ALA A 13 5.98 -7.08 12.88
N GLU A 14 5.73 -8.24 13.48
CA GLU A 14 6.69 -9.35 13.47
C GLU A 14 7.14 -9.72 12.04
N LYS A 15 6.21 -9.68 11.08
CA LYS A 15 6.45 -10.04 9.67
C LYS A 15 6.62 -8.84 8.73
N GLY A 16 6.91 -7.64 9.26
CA GLY A 16 7.13 -6.46 8.41
C GLY A 16 6.62 -5.15 8.99
N ALA A 17 5.99 -4.32 8.15
CA ALA A 17 5.48 -3.00 8.53
C ALA A 17 4.16 -2.70 7.83
N ARG A 18 3.33 -1.88 8.46
CA ARG A 18 2.03 -1.46 7.94
C ARG A 18 1.84 0.03 8.14
N LEU A 19 1.21 0.69 7.17
CA LEU A 19 0.81 2.10 7.28
C LEU A 19 -0.37 2.38 6.36
N GLU A 20 -1.12 3.43 6.66
CA GLU A 20 -2.31 3.82 5.91
C GLU A 20 -1.97 4.73 4.74
N LEU A 21 -2.69 4.56 3.63
CA LEU A 21 -2.68 5.48 2.50
C LEU A 21 -4.06 6.12 2.36
N LEU A 22 -4.09 7.44 2.25
CA LEU A 22 -5.29 8.21 1.93
C LEU A 22 -5.25 8.68 0.48
N GLU A 23 -6.38 8.61 -0.22
CA GLU A 23 -6.57 9.32 -1.46
C GLU A 23 -7.40 10.59 -1.16
N PRO A 24 -6.88 11.82 -1.37
CA PRO A 24 -7.58 13.05 -0.98
C PRO A 24 -8.99 13.17 -1.58
N ASP A 25 -9.16 12.65 -2.79
CA ASP A 25 -10.40 12.76 -3.57
C ASP A 25 -11.42 11.64 -3.25
N LYS A 26 -10.99 10.54 -2.62
CA LYS A 26 -11.86 9.41 -2.27
C LYS A 26 -11.85 9.19 -0.76
N LYS A 27 -13.03 8.96 -0.16
CA LYS A 27 -13.16 8.58 1.26
C LYS A 27 -12.69 7.13 1.55
N THR A 28 -11.77 6.61 0.75
CA THR A 28 -11.27 5.23 0.87
C THR A 28 -9.88 5.27 1.48
N ALA A 29 -9.75 4.69 2.68
CA ALA A 29 -8.46 4.42 3.28
C ALA A 29 -7.93 3.07 2.77
N LEU A 30 -6.68 3.05 2.34
CA LEU A 30 -5.96 1.84 1.95
C LEU A 30 -4.94 1.48 3.03
N LEU A 31 -4.60 0.20 3.11
CA LEU A 31 -3.54 -0.32 3.96
C LEU A 31 -2.38 -0.76 3.08
N LEU A 32 -1.22 -0.13 3.28
CA LEU A 32 0.05 -0.60 2.74
C LEU A 32 0.69 -1.56 3.75
N THR A 33 1.05 -2.75 3.29
CA THR A 33 1.85 -3.72 4.04
C THR A 33 3.15 -4.00 3.30
N LEU A 34 4.26 -3.94 4.01
CA LEU A 34 5.61 -4.22 3.54
C LEU A 34 6.16 -5.41 4.32
N SER A 35 6.67 -6.42 3.64
CA SER A 35 7.39 -7.53 4.27
C SER A 35 8.67 -7.84 3.50
N ALA A 36 9.79 -8.01 4.21
CA ALA A 36 11.07 -8.36 3.61
C ALA A 36 11.37 -9.84 3.81
N SER A 37 12.19 -10.44 2.94
CA SER A 37 12.70 -11.80 3.11
C SER A 37 14.23 -11.84 3.09
N GLU A 38 14.79 -12.97 3.55
CA GLU A 38 16.23 -13.21 3.71
C GLU A 38 17.06 -13.07 2.42
N GLU A 39 16.41 -13.14 1.25
CA GLU A 39 17.05 -13.05 -0.06
C GLU A 39 17.08 -11.62 -0.63
N GLY A 40 16.90 -10.60 0.21
CA GLY A 40 16.86 -9.20 -0.22
C GLY A 40 15.59 -8.81 -0.98
N SER A 41 14.56 -9.65 -0.95
CA SER A 41 13.28 -9.36 -1.59
C SER A 41 12.35 -8.58 -0.65
N VAL A 42 11.53 -7.72 -1.23
CA VAL A 42 10.46 -7.00 -0.52
C VAL A 42 9.13 -7.24 -1.21
N ARG A 43 8.12 -7.62 -0.43
CA ARG A 43 6.73 -7.76 -0.86
C ARG A 43 5.96 -6.51 -0.47
N ILE A 44 5.32 -5.91 -1.45
CA ILE A 44 4.48 -4.72 -1.32
C ILE A 44 3.04 -5.16 -1.54
N VAL A 45 2.17 -4.97 -0.55
CA VAL A 45 0.74 -5.27 -0.64
C VAL A 45 -0.05 -4.01 -0.33
N VAL A 46 -0.97 -3.65 -1.23
CA VAL A 46 -1.95 -2.58 -1.01
C VAL A 46 -3.33 -3.22 -1.01
N ASP A 47 -4.09 -2.98 0.04
CA ASP A 47 -5.46 -3.47 0.20
C ASP A 47 -6.36 -2.35 0.76
N GLU A 48 -7.68 -2.56 0.81
CA GLU A 48 -8.56 -1.64 1.52
C GLU A 48 -8.40 -1.82 3.03
N LEU A 49 -8.38 -0.71 3.79
CA LEU A 49 -8.33 -0.78 5.26
C LEU A 49 -9.63 -1.38 5.83
N HIS A 50 -10.77 -1.01 5.23
CA HIS A 50 -12.10 -1.47 5.63
C HIS A 50 -12.90 -1.95 4.41
N PRO A 51 -12.57 -3.15 3.88
CA PRO A 51 -13.23 -3.66 2.68
C PRO A 51 -14.68 -4.05 2.96
N VAL A 52 -15.60 -3.71 2.05
CA VAL A 52 -16.99 -4.22 2.07
C VAL A 52 -17.01 -5.76 1.96
N ARG A 53 -16.07 -6.31 1.19
CA ARG A 53 -15.80 -7.75 1.08
C ARG A 53 -14.31 -7.94 0.82
N ALA A 54 -13.73 -9.01 1.37
CA ALA A 54 -12.34 -9.37 1.09
C ALA A 54 -12.04 -9.39 -0.42
N ARG A 55 -10.94 -8.76 -0.81
CA ARG A 55 -10.41 -8.84 -2.18
C ARG A 55 -9.81 -10.20 -2.42
N TYR A 56 -9.92 -10.65 -3.67
CA TYR A 56 -9.34 -11.94 -4.07
C TYR A 56 -7.83 -11.93 -3.85
N ARG A 57 -7.33 -12.99 -3.23
CA ARG A 57 -5.90 -13.28 -3.10
C ARG A 57 -5.64 -14.60 -3.80
N VAL A 58 -4.62 -14.64 -4.64
CA VAL A 58 -4.30 -15.81 -5.47
C VAL A 58 -3.88 -16.96 -4.56
N PRO A 59 -4.65 -18.06 -4.47
CA PRO A 59 -4.23 -19.27 -3.77
C PRO A 59 -3.30 -20.11 -4.65
N ASP A 60 -2.66 -21.11 -4.06
CA ASP A 60 -1.96 -22.22 -4.73
C ASP A 60 -0.68 -21.88 -5.54
N VAL A 61 -0.37 -20.61 -5.80
CA VAL A 61 0.87 -20.18 -6.48
C VAL A 61 2.05 -20.10 -5.51
N VAL A 62 1.79 -19.65 -4.28
CA VAL A 62 2.80 -19.58 -3.22
C VAL A 62 2.83 -20.94 -2.53
N VAL A 63 3.87 -21.72 -2.82
CA VAL A 63 4.05 -23.08 -2.26
C VAL A 63 4.34 -23.03 -0.77
N GLU A 64 5.17 -22.06 -0.33
CA GLU A 64 5.45 -21.76 1.07
C GLU A 64 5.57 -20.25 1.28
N GLU A 65 5.13 -19.77 2.44
CA GLU A 65 5.34 -18.37 2.82
C GLU A 65 6.84 -18.09 2.96
N ALA A 66 7.33 -17.06 2.28
CA ALA A 66 8.73 -16.70 2.33
C ALA A 66 9.13 -16.33 3.78
N PRO A 67 10.29 -16.79 4.27
CA PRO A 67 10.83 -16.36 5.55
C PRO A 67 10.85 -14.84 5.61
N CYS A 68 10.24 -14.28 6.65
CA CYS A 68 10.14 -12.83 6.81
C CYS A 68 11.26 -12.32 7.71
N GLU A 69 11.95 -11.27 7.27
CA GLU A 69 12.86 -10.51 8.12
C GLU A 69 12.15 -9.38 8.84
N GLN A 70 12.61 -9.08 10.06
CA GLN A 70 12.10 -7.96 10.83
C GLN A 70 12.58 -6.63 10.23
N LEU A 71 11.63 -5.79 9.82
CA LEU A 71 11.92 -4.42 9.40
C LEU A 71 12.26 -3.53 10.60
N ARG A 72 13.23 -2.64 10.42
CA ARG A 72 13.64 -1.64 11.42
C ARG A 72 13.56 -0.25 10.84
N VAL A 73 13.09 0.73 11.61
CA VAL A 73 13.14 2.13 11.21
C VAL A 73 14.59 2.61 11.28
N GLN A 74 15.14 3.00 10.13
CA GLN A 74 16.47 3.57 10.01
C GLN A 74 16.44 5.10 10.11
N GLN A 75 15.46 5.73 9.45
CA GLN A 75 15.26 7.17 9.45
C GLN A 75 13.77 7.49 9.41
N HIS A 76 13.36 8.55 10.09
CA HIS A 76 11.99 9.06 10.06
C HIS A 76 12.01 10.58 10.04
N SER A 77 11.34 11.16 9.05
CA SER A 77 11.15 12.60 8.89
C SER A 77 9.68 12.91 8.63
N GLU A 78 9.34 14.19 8.53
CA GLU A 78 7.98 14.64 8.20
C GLU A 78 7.53 14.16 6.80
N ASP A 79 8.48 14.00 5.88
CA ASP A 79 8.22 13.69 4.47
C ASP A 79 8.45 12.23 4.10
N SER A 80 9.19 11.47 4.91
CA SER A 80 9.51 10.07 4.57
C SER A 80 9.90 9.23 5.78
N VAL A 81 9.78 7.91 5.64
CA VAL A 81 10.38 6.94 6.54
C VAL A 81 11.21 5.93 5.75
N VAL A 82 12.37 5.57 6.28
CA VAL A 82 13.22 4.52 5.72
C VAL A 82 13.18 3.33 6.66
N LEU A 83 12.73 2.20 6.12
CA LEU A 83 12.78 0.90 6.78
C LEU A 83 13.92 0.09 6.20
N SER A 84 14.68 -0.62 7.03
CA SER A 84 15.82 -1.43 6.63
C SER A 84 15.72 -2.86 7.16
N TRP A 85 16.34 -3.80 6.44
CA TRP A 85 16.52 -5.20 6.86
C TRP A 85 17.92 -5.71 6.45
N SER A 86 18.23 -6.97 6.74
CA SER A 86 19.54 -7.61 6.51
C SER A 86 20.72 -6.74 6.98
N SER A 87 20.64 -6.26 8.23
CA SER A 87 21.63 -5.36 8.84
C SER A 87 21.89 -4.05 8.08
N GLY A 88 20.88 -3.55 7.34
CA GLY A 88 20.97 -2.29 6.60
C GLY A 88 21.47 -2.43 5.17
N ALA A 89 21.70 -3.65 4.68
CA ALA A 89 22.07 -3.89 3.29
C ALA A 89 20.93 -3.49 2.33
N TYR A 90 19.69 -3.63 2.76
CA TYR A 90 18.51 -3.30 1.97
C TYR A 90 17.58 -2.38 2.75
N GLY A 91 16.81 -1.59 2.01
CA GLY A 91 15.81 -0.71 2.58
C GLY A 91 14.65 -0.39 1.66
N VAL A 92 13.61 0.19 2.26
CA VAL A 92 12.48 0.79 1.55
C VAL A 92 12.20 2.15 2.15
N ARG A 93 12.28 3.19 1.30
CA ARG A 93 11.88 4.55 1.65
C ARG A 93 10.44 4.77 1.22
N VAL A 94 9.59 5.10 2.17
CA VAL A 94 8.20 5.49 1.95
C VAL A 94 8.12 7.00 1.96
N TRP A 95 7.69 7.61 0.85
CA TRP A 95 7.45 9.04 0.77
C TRP A 95 5.99 9.37 1.10
N ARG A 96 5.79 10.43 1.88
CA ARG A 96 4.48 10.91 2.34
C ARG A 96 3.62 11.38 1.19
N PHE A 97 4.06 12.40 0.44
CA PHE A 97 3.27 13.00 -0.63
C PHE A 97 4.16 13.62 -1.73
N PRO A 98 3.91 13.32 -3.02
CA PRO A 98 3.05 12.25 -3.49
C PRO A 98 3.59 10.89 -3.06
N PHE A 99 2.69 9.97 -2.71
CA PHE A 99 3.05 8.62 -2.30
C PHE A 99 3.88 7.92 -3.36
N ARG A 100 5.08 7.46 -2.97
CA ARG A 100 5.94 6.57 -3.74
C ARG A 100 6.79 5.73 -2.80
N LEU A 101 7.26 4.59 -3.28
CA LEU A 101 8.22 3.76 -2.56
C LEU A 101 9.51 3.70 -3.36
N GLU A 102 10.64 3.81 -2.68
CA GLU A 102 11.96 3.58 -3.27
C GLU A 102 12.58 2.37 -2.57
N ILE A 103 12.97 1.36 -3.35
CA ILE A 103 13.69 0.19 -2.86
C ILE A 103 15.18 0.55 -2.92
N LEU A 104 15.87 0.32 -1.81
CA LEU A 104 17.27 0.70 -1.59
C LEU A 104 18.14 -0.57 -1.49
N CYS A 105 19.31 -0.52 -2.12
CA CYS A 105 20.40 -1.47 -1.90
C CYS A 105 21.62 -0.64 -1.50
N GLY A 106 22.02 -0.69 -0.22
CA GLY A 106 22.93 0.30 0.35
C GLY A 106 22.35 1.72 0.25
N GLU A 107 23.05 2.60 -0.45
CA GLU A 107 22.62 4.00 -0.68
C GLU A 107 21.88 4.19 -2.02
N ASP A 108 21.88 3.17 -2.88
CA ASP A 108 21.35 3.27 -4.24
C ASP A 108 19.86 2.93 -4.30
N VAL A 109 19.10 3.76 -5.04
CA VAL A 109 17.70 3.46 -5.39
C VAL A 109 17.69 2.52 -6.59
N VAL A 110 17.27 1.28 -6.37
CA VAL A 110 17.21 0.26 -7.43
C VAL A 110 15.87 0.26 -8.16
N VAL A 111 14.78 0.53 -7.44
CA VAL A 111 13.41 0.53 -7.99
C VAL A 111 12.59 1.64 -7.32
N THR A 112 11.75 2.31 -8.10
CA THR A 112 10.75 3.27 -7.58
C THR A 112 9.34 2.84 -7.96
N PHE A 113 8.55 2.47 -6.96
CA PHE A 113 7.13 2.20 -7.11
C PHE A 113 6.33 3.51 -7.14
N ASN A 114 5.34 3.58 -8.03
CA ASN A 114 4.48 4.74 -8.20
C ASN A 114 5.21 6.07 -8.56
N SER A 115 6.37 6.01 -9.21
CA SER A 115 7.16 7.19 -9.60
C SER A 115 6.40 8.22 -10.44
N ARG A 116 5.42 7.76 -11.24
CA ARG A 116 4.59 8.61 -12.11
C ARG A 116 3.19 8.89 -11.55
N GLY A 117 2.93 8.53 -10.28
CA GLY A 117 1.62 8.74 -9.67
C GLY A 117 0.48 8.00 -10.38
N LYS A 118 0.75 6.79 -10.90
CA LYS A 118 -0.20 5.98 -11.66
C LYS A 118 -0.92 4.93 -10.81
N LEU A 119 -0.62 4.86 -9.51
CA LEU A 119 -1.37 4.00 -8.60
C LEU A 119 -2.83 4.43 -8.62
N TRP A 120 -3.66 3.53 -9.12
CA TRP A 120 -5.10 3.68 -9.18
C TRP A 120 -5.75 2.49 -8.51
N PHE A 121 -6.51 2.77 -7.45
CA PHE A 121 -7.22 1.76 -6.68
C PHE A 121 -8.70 2.11 -6.68
N GLU A 122 -9.53 1.22 -7.21
CA GLU A 122 -10.98 1.39 -7.28
C GLU A 122 -11.62 0.68 -6.09
N PRO A 123 -12.25 1.37 -5.14
CA PRO A 123 -12.88 0.74 -3.98
C PRO A 123 -14.03 -0.18 -4.40
N LEU A 124 -14.21 -1.29 -3.68
CA LEU A 124 -15.39 -2.12 -3.87
C LEU A 124 -16.63 -1.36 -3.40
N GLN A 125 -17.66 -1.33 -4.25
CA GLN A 125 -18.96 -0.76 -3.90
C GLN A 125 -19.88 -1.84 -3.33
N ASP A 126 -20.72 -1.47 -2.38
CA ASP A 126 -21.81 -2.32 -1.93
C ASP A 126 -22.79 -2.53 -3.10
N PRO A 127 -23.11 -3.79 -3.46
CA PRO A 127 -24.09 -4.09 -4.50
C PRO A 127 -25.45 -3.41 -4.28
N SER A 128 -25.87 -3.22 -3.03
CA SER A 128 -27.14 -2.59 -2.68
C SER A 128 -27.15 -1.08 -3.01
N GLY A 129 -26.05 -0.38 -2.74
CA GLY A 129 -25.89 1.04 -3.06
C GLY A 129 -25.65 1.32 -4.55
N ALA A 130 -25.02 0.38 -5.27
CA ALA A 130 -24.83 0.47 -6.72
C ALA A 130 -26.16 0.32 -7.48
N ALA A 131 -27.04 -0.58 -7.03
CA ALA A 131 -28.38 -0.75 -7.60
C ALA A 131 -29.27 0.49 -7.40
N GLU A 132 -29.14 1.18 -6.26
CA GLU A 132 -29.89 2.41 -5.98
C GLU A 132 -29.41 3.60 -6.84
N LYS A 133 -28.09 3.75 -7.03
CA LYS A 133 -27.53 4.75 -7.96
C LYS A 133 -27.90 4.48 -9.42
N ALA A 134 -27.90 3.21 -9.85
CA ALA A 134 -28.32 2.83 -11.19
C ALA A 134 -29.80 3.17 -11.47
N LYS A 135 -30.68 2.96 -10.48
CA LYS A 135 -32.10 3.35 -10.56
C LYS A 135 -32.28 4.87 -10.66
N ARG A 136 -31.48 5.63 -9.92
CA ARG A 136 -31.55 7.09 -9.92
C ARG A 136 -31.05 7.72 -11.23
N CYS A 137 -30.03 7.15 -11.87
CA CYS A 137 -29.58 7.58 -13.20
C CYS A 137 -30.61 7.27 -14.29
N PHE A 138 -31.35 6.16 -14.19
CA PHE A 138 -32.45 5.87 -15.13
C PHE A 138 -33.61 6.88 -15.03
N GLN A 139 -33.89 7.39 -13.82
CA GLN A 139 -34.97 8.36 -13.60
C GLN A 139 -34.62 9.81 -13.98
N LEU A 140 -33.33 10.12 -14.20
CA LEU A 140 -32.86 11.46 -14.57
C LEU A 140 -32.56 11.60 -16.07
N GLY A 141 -32.81 10.55 -16.87
CA GLY A 141 -32.65 10.54 -18.32
C GLY A 141 -33.96 10.64 -19.11
N GLU A 142 -35.08 10.87 -18.42
CA GLU A 142 -36.42 11.06 -19.00
C GLU A 142 -36.93 12.50 -18.73
N GLU A 143 -36.19 13.54 -19.13
CA GLU A 143 -36.73 14.89 -19.37
C GLU A 143 -36.06 15.53 -20.60
#